data_AF-A0A8H3QPZ2-F1
#
_entry.id   AF-A0A8H3QPZ2-F1
#
_cell.length_a   1.000
_cell.length_b   1.000
_cell.length_c   1.000
_cell.angle_alpha   90.00
_cell.angle_beta   90.00
_cell.angle_gamma   90.00
#
_symmetry.space_group_name_H-M   'P 1'
#
loop_
_entity.id
_entity.type
_entity.pdbx_description
1 polymer ?
#
loop_
_entity_poly.entity_id
_entity_poly.type
_entity_poly.pdbx_seq_one_letter_code
_entity_poly.pdbx_strand_id
1 'polypeptide(L)'
;MRWKRTTYEKVCLKYLSQKVTDELINKDESYLTNELCYAIWKDGPLNYSALNRKYKRKSDEKVLLKHLSNSQNINNKLLNEIIYSIEKSYGISQDPNTKDYILVLQLRYYCEKCNKKYDNEFEISTKSCLSCQTNHEDKKINDFIQEMRLNIDHRYASSNLIFEWIPYDRFDDIEEIGKGGFSMVYSAIWKDGLLYRGAGTLSQWKREANTKVALKCLHSSQNFPDEFINKVKAYPNIKMDNILKLYGISQDPDTKDYIMVLEYAEGGNFNNYLDKNYEKFDWFNGLKVLSDIFNGLSKIHQEYKVHCNFHMGNILFTKTYGKYNACISDIEWCKKIDNINETSIYGVMPYVAPEVLKGKPYTQASNIYSFEMIKLFYDSLNQKFEKKEQQHSEIEEQFKETQEYRKENFSSHKNNKSTIHAQAIYTSRLLNPFIKNLSDDNTVEITK
;
A
#
# COMPACT_ATOMS: atom_id res chain seq x y z
N MET A 1 31.56 15.46 33.34
CA MET A 1 31.42 16.87 32.90
C MET A 1 30.11 17.00 32.12
N ARG A 2 29.14 17.72 32.69
CA ARG A 2 27.78 17.90 32.16
C ARG A 2 27.78 19.03 31.11
N TRP A 3 27.42 18.72 29.87
CA TRP A 3 27.14 19.72 28.84
C TRP A 3 25.79 20.37 29.11
N LYS A 4 25.78 21.67 29.45
CA LYS A 4 24.55 22.46 29.62
C LYS A 4 23.98 22.85 28.26
N ARG A 5 22.75 22.39 27.99
CA ARG A 5 21.77 23.03 27.10
C ARG A 5 21.60 24.49 27.49
N THR A 6 22.29 25.43 26.84
CA THR A 6 21.95 26.87 26.91
C THR A 6 22.72 27.62 25.82
N THR A 7 22.22 27.61 24.58
CA THR A 7 22.58 28.65 23.59
C THR A 7 21.56 28.84 22.45
N TYR A 8 20.54 27.98 22.33
CA TYR A 8 19.50 28.14 21.28
C TYR A 8 18.30 28.99 21.70
N GLU A 9 18.03 29.17 22.99
CA GLU A 9 16.86 29.90 23.50
C GLU A 9 17.04 31.43 23.63
N LYS A 10 18.23 31.97 23.38
CA LYS A 10 18.52 33.42 23.58
C LYS A 10 18.70 34.25 22.30
N VAL A 11 18.54 33.67 21.12
CA VAL A 11 18.70 34.40 19.84
C VAL A 11 17.37 34.69 19.14
N CYS A 12 16.26 34.02 19.49
CA CYS A 12 14.98 34.18 18.78
C CYS A 12 14.05 35.30 19.29
N LEU A 13 14.48 36.19 20.18
CA LEU A 13 13.62 37.26 20.74
C LEU A 13 14.07 38.69 20.41
N LYS A 14 15.01 38.90 19.47
CA LYS A 14 15.54 40.25 19.18
C LYS A 14 15.42 40.74 17.73
N TYR A 15 14.37 40.33 17.03
CA TYR A 15 13.93 40.99 15.79
C TYR A 15 12.41 41.15 15.78
N LEU A 16 11.88 41.94 16.71
CA LEU A 16 10.58 42.60 16.56
C LEU A 16 10.79 43.83 15.67
N SER A 17 10.63 43.66 14.36
CA SER A 17 10.65 44.75 13.39
C SER A 17 9.29 45.44 13.37
N GLN A 18 9.16 46.59 14.02
CA GLN A 18 7.94 47.39 14.13
C GLN A 18 7.66 48.28 12.89
N LYS A 19 8.15 47.88 11.71
CA LYS A 19 7.96 48.61 10.44
C LYS A 19 7.82 47.62 9.29
N VAL A 20 6.64 47.05 9.11
CA VAL A 20 6.38 46.16 7.97
C VAL A 20 5.06 46.48 7.27
N THR A 21 4.15 47.24 7.87
CA THR A 21 2.79 47.37 7.34
C THR A 21 2.54 48.58 6.43
N ASP A 22 3.28 49.68 6.55
CA ASP A 22 3.10 50.84 5.65
C ASP A 22 3.73 50.64 4.26
N GLU A 23 4.67 49.70 4.10
CA GLU A 23 5.40 49.45 2.85
C GLU A 23 4.96 48.17 2.10
N LEU A 24 3.99 47.41 2.64
CA LEU A 24 3.55 46.12 2.09
C LEU A 24 2.34 46.18 1.13
N ILE A 25 1.77 47.36 0.88
CA ILE A 25 0.47 47.46 0.20
C ILE A 25 0.65 47.56 -1.33
N ASN A 26 0.73 46.39 -1.96
CA ASN A 26 -0.06 46.11 -3.15
C ASN A 26 -0.73 44.75 -2.92
N LYS A 27 -1.95 44.78 -2.37
CA LYS A 27 -2.80 43.61 -2.27
C LYS A 27 -3.20 43.19 -3.68
N ASP A 28 -2.57 42.16 -4.23
CA ASP A 28 -3.17 41.43 -5.34
C ASP A 28 -4.36 40.64 -4.77
N GLU A 29 -5.58 41.11 -5.01
CA GLU A 29 -6.83 40.52 -4.54
C GLU A 29 -7.16 39.21 -5.27
N SER A 30 -6.36 38.17 -5.04
CA SER A 30 -6.77 36.78 -5.33
C SER A 30 -7.06 36.06 -4.01
N TYR A 31 -8.32 36.10 -3.58
CA TYR A 31 -8.80 35.54 -2.29
C TYR A 31 -8.61 34.02 -2.22
N LEU A 32 -8.08 33.52 -1.10
CA LEU A 32 -7.74 32.10 -0.96
C LEU A 32 -8.14 31.43 0.36
N THR A 33 -8.61 32.20 1.34
CA THR A 33 -9.41 31.84 2.54
C THR A 33 -9.40 33.08 3.45
N ASN A 34 -10.25 33.16 4.47
CA ASN A 34 -10.27 34.30 5.40
C ASN A 34 -8.96 34.50 6.21
N GLU A 35 -8.01 33.55 6.15
CA GLU A 35 -6.79 33.54 6.97
C GLU A 35 -5.48 33.68 6.17
N LEU A 36 -5.47 33.51 4.85
CA LEU A 36 -4.25 33.50 4.02
C LEU A 36 -4.35 34.45 2.83
N CYS A 37 -3.32 35.27 2.61
CA CYS A 37 -3.22 36.15 1.44
C CYS A 37 -1.81 36.24 0.87
N TYR A 38 -1.70 36.52 -0.43
CA TYR A 38 -0.43 36.80 -1.10
C TYR A 38 -0.02 38.25 -0.93
N ALA A 39 1.28 38.50 -0.79
CA ALA A 39 1.85 39.84 -0.80
C ALA A 39 3.23 39.87 -1.46
N ILE A 40 3.61 41.05 -1.95
CA ILE A 40 4.98 41.33 -2.40
C ILE A 40 5.69 42.09 -1.27
N TRP A 41 6.70 41.46 -0.67
CA TRP A 41 7.53 42.11 0.34
C TRP A 41 8.63 42.92 -0.34
N LYS A 42 8.42 44.24 -0.41
CA LYS A 42 9.30 45.20 -1.10
C LYS A 42 10.75 45.14 -0.65
N ASP A 43 10.99 45.24 0.65
CA ASP A 43 12.32 45.10 1.22
C ASP A 43 12.81 43.64 1.25
N GLY A 44 11.86 42.71 1.31
CA GLY A 44 12.10 41.27 1.31
C GLY A 44 13.04 40.74 2.41
N PRO A 45 13.34 39.44 2.38
CA PRO A 45 14.05 38.78 3.46
C PRO A 45 15.54 39.13 3.47
N LEU A 46 16.11 39.19 4.69
CA LEU A 46 17.53 39.38 4.91
C LEU A 46 18.27 38.04 4.75
N ASN A 47 19.16 37.94 3.78
CA ASN A 47 19.95 36.74 3.52
C ASN A 47 21.43 37.00 3.78
N TYR A 48 22.11 36.08 4.46
CA TYR A 48 23.56 36.16 4.63
C TYR A 48 24.27 35.56 3.42
N SER A 49 25.09 36.38 2.73
CA SER A 49 25.95 35.90 1.65
C SER A 49 27.27 35.41 2.23
N ALA A 50 27.48 34.09 2.26
CA ALA A 50 28.73 33.50 2.73
C ALA A 50 29.95 33.96 1.91
N LEU A 51 29.77 34.11 0.59
CA LEU A 51 30.80 34.59 -0.34
C LEU A 51 31.26 36.02 -0.01
N ASN A 52 30.31 36.90 0.33
CA ASN A 52 30.60 38.31 0.57
C ASN A 52 30.71 38.67 2.06
N ARG A 53 30.49 37.72 2.96
CA ARG A 53 30.40 37.88 4.43
C ARG A 53 29.53 39.05 4.87
N LYS A 54 28.43 39.31 4.15
CA LYS A 54 27.52 40.45 4.37
C LYS A 54 26.08 40.00 4.27
N TYR A 55 25.20 40.68 5.00
CA TYR A 55 23.76 40.54 4.84
C TYR A 55 23.28 41.37 3.66
N LYS A 56 22.44 40.77 2.82
CA LYS A 56 21.79 41.44 1.68
C LYS A 56 20.30 41.11 1.71
N ARG A 57 19.47 42.11 1.45
CA ARG A 57 18.04 41.91 1.24
C ARG A 57 17.75 41.47 -0.19
N LYS A 58 16.80 40.55 -0.36
CA LYS A 58 16.25 40.18 -1.66
C LYS A 58 14.93 40.93 -1.84
N SER A 59 14.93 42.03 -2.59
CA SER A 59 13.75 42.86 -2.78
C SER A 59 12.65 42.14 -3.57
N ASP A 60 11.42 42.62 -3.42
CA ASP A 60 10.22 42.18 -4.14
C ASP A 60 9.94 40.67 -4.02
N GLU A 61 10.16 40.09 -2.82
CA GLU A 61 9.89 38.67 -2.59
C GLU A 61 8.38 38.43 -2.46
N LYS A 62 7.83 37.52 -3.27
CA LYS A 62 6.45 37.07 -3.11
C LYS A 62 6.35 36.18 -1.86
N VAL A 63 5.44 36.50 -0.95
CA VAL A 63 5.25 35.82 0.33
C VAL A 63 3.79 35.46 0.54
N LEU A 64 3.54 34.49 1.44
CA LEU A 64 2.22 34.17 1.93
C LEU A 64 2.07 34.74 3.34
N LEU A 65 1.01 35.48 3.60
CA LEU A 65 0.70 36.06 4.89
C LEU A 65 -0.40 35.23 5.54
N LYS A 66 -0.18 34.77 6.77
CA LYS A 66 -1.21 34.14 7.59
C LYS A 66 -1.62 35.06 8.71
N HIS A 67 -2.88 35.49 8.71
CA HIS A 67 -3.45 36.27 9.80
C HIS A 67 -3.76 35.37 10.99
N LEU A 68 -3.31 35.77 12.17
CA LEU A 68 -3.60 35.08 13.43
C LEU A 68 -4.66 35.89 14.17
N SER A 69 -5.93 35.68 13.82
CA SER A 69 -7.06 36.45 14.37
C SER A 69 -7.16 36.34 15.89
N ASN A 70 -7.56 37.43 16.56
CA ASN A 70 -7.69 37.52 18.03
C ASN A 70 -6.36 37.24 18.78
N SER A 71 -5.22 37.52 18.17
CA SER A 71 -3.90 37.21 18.74
C SER A 71 -3.41 38.23 19.78
N GLN A 72 -4.25 39.21 20.12
CA GLN A 72 -3.99 40.15 21.21
C GLN A 72 -3.86 39.45 22.58
N ASN A 73 -4.51 38.29 22.76
CA ASN A 73 -4.30 37.41 23.91
C ASN A 73 -3.44 36.21 23.49
N ILE A 74 -2.12 36.37 23.56
CA ILE A 74 -1.16 35.30 23.26
C ILE A 74 -1.41 34.13 24.21
N ASN A 75 -2.01 33.06 23.69
CA ASN A 75 -2.18 31.80 24.41
C ASN A 75 -1.13 30.77 23.93
N ASN A 76 -0.95 29.71 24.70
CA ASN A 76 0.02 28.65 24.38
C ASN A 76 -0.22 28.00 23.01
N LYS A 77 -1.48 28.00 22.52
CA LYS A 77 -1.83 27.46 21.20
C LYS A 77 -1.22 28.30 20.07
N LEU A 78 -1.37 29.62 20.14
CA LEU A 78 -0.77 30.57 19.19
C LEU A 78 0.76 30.49 19.22
N LEU A 79 1.35 30.42 20.42
CA LEU A 79 2.79 30.34 20.62
C LEU A 79 3.38 29.05 20.02
N ASN A 80 2.71 27.92 20.21
CA ASN A 80 3.08 26.65 19.58
C ASN A 80 2.94 26.69 18.05
N GLU A 81 1.91 27.33 17.52
CA GLU A 81 1.72 27.50 16.08
C GLU A 81 2.82 28.34 15.44
N ILE A 82 3.23 29.43 16.10
CA ILE A 82 4.37 30.26 15.68
C ILE A 82 5.65 29.42 15.71
N ILE A 83 5.97 28.78 16.85
CA ILE A 83 7.19 27.98 17.02
C ILE A 83 7.31 26.90 15.92
N TYR A 84 6.23 26.17 15.66
CA TYR A 84 6.20 25.11 14.65
C TYR A 84 6.38 25.61 13.20
N SER A 85 6.16 26.91 12.98
CA SER A 85 6.20 27.53 11.66
C SER A 85 7.46 28.38 11.41
N ILE A 86 8.27 28.66 12.44
CA ILE A 86 9.47 29.52 12.36
C ILE A 86 10.47 29.03 11.30
N GLU A 87 10.79 27.74 11.25
CA GLU A 87 11.76 27.21 10.28
C GLU A 87 11.32 27.42 8.82
N LYS A 88 10.01 27.61 8.61
CA LYS A 88 9.37 27.70 7.30
C LYS A 88 8.78 29.09 7.03
N SER A 89 9.04 30.06 7.91
CA SER A 89 8.64 31.46 7.78
C SER A 89 9.86 32.36 7.61
N TYR A 90 9.64 33.58 7.16
CA TYR A 90 10.64 34.65 7.23
C TYR A 90 10.57 35.42 8.55
N GLY A 91 9.43 35.35 9.25
CA GLY A 91 9.23 36.00 10.54
C GLY A 91 7.77 36.30 10.82
N ILE A 92 7.55 37.21 11.77
CA ILE A 92 6.23 37.73 12.15
C ILE A 92 6.16 39.24 11.91
N SER A 93 4.97 39.72 11.60
CA SER A 93 4.59 41.12 11.48
C SER A 93 3.34 41.37 12.35
N GLN A 94 2.89 42.62 12.44
CA GLN A 94 1.68 42.98 13.16
C GLN A 94 0.87 43.98 12.35
N ASP A 95 -0.44 43.73 12.24
CA ASP A 95 -1.38 44.68 11.66
C ASP A 95 -1.45 45.95 12.55
N PRO A 96 -1.20 47.15 12.02
CA PRO A 96 -1.15 48.36 12.81
C PRO A 96 -2.54 48.78 13.31
N ASN A 97 -3.60 48.36 12.62
CA ASN A 97 -4.98 48.70 12.92
C ASN A 97 -5.57 47.69 13.90
N THR A 98 -5.48 46.39 13.58
CA THR A 98 -6.10 45.34 14.42
C THR A 98 -5.21 44.85 15.55
N LYS A 99 -3.90 45.15 15.49
CA LYS A 99 -2.86 44.61 16.39
C LYS A 99 -2.71 43.09 16.33
N ASP A 100 -3.35 42.42 15.38
CA ASP A 100 -3.17 40.99 15.17
C ASP A 100 -1.79 40.70 14.57
N TYR A 101 -1.18 39.61 15.01
CA TYR A 101 0.05 39.10 14.43
C TYR A 101 -0.20 38.46 13.07
N ILE A 102 0.76 38.67 12.17
CA ILE A 102 0.77 38.11 10.82
C ILE A 102 2.04 37.29 10.68
N LEU A 103 1.92 36.02 10.31
CA LEU A 103 3.07 35.19 10.01
C LEU A 103 3.45 35.36 8.53
N VAL A 104 4.72 35.72 8.27
CA VAL A 104 5.25 35.89 6.91
C VAL A 104 5.89 34.59 6.46
N LEU A 105 5.19 33.81 5.66
CA LEU A 105 5.55 32.45 5.26
C LEU A 105 6.35 32.40 3.95
N GLN A 106 7.29 31.46 3.84
CA GLN A 106 8.06 31.25 2.61
C GLN A 106 7.23 30.41 1.63
N LEU A 107 6.97 30.93 0.42
CA LEU A 107 6.13 30.25 -0.57
C LEU A 107 6.62 28.87 -0.99
N ARG A 108 7.94 28.63 -0.93
CA ARG A 108 8.54 27.33 -1.30
C ARG A 108 7.98 26.13 -0.51
N TYR A 109 7.34 26.37 0.63
CA TYR A 109 6.76 25.32 1.48
C TYR A 109 5.26 25.10 1.26
N TYR A 110 4.65 25.77 0.27
CA TYR A 110 3.22 25.73 0.03
C TYR A 110 2.94 25.38 -1.42
N CYS A 111 1.85 24.65 -1.63
CA CYS A 111 1.39 24.26 -2.94
C CYS A 111 0.77 25.42 -3.70
N GLU A 112 1.25 25.70 -4.90
CA GLU A 112 0.70 26.79 -5.73
C GLU A 112 -0.76 26.52 -6.14
N LYS A 113 -1.15 25.24 -6.27
CA LYS A 113 -2.52 24.85 -6.69
C LYS A 113 -3.54 24.92 -5.54
N CYS A 114 -3.21 24.36 -4.38
CA CYS A 114 -4.17 24.19 -3.28
C CYS A 114 -3.81 24.99 -2.02
N ASN A 115 -2.65 25.63 -1.99
CA ASN A 115 -2.17 26.48 -0.89
C ASN A 115 -2.02 25.75 0.45
N LYS A 116 -2.10 24.42 0.44
CA LYS A 116 -1.73 23.59 1.58
C LYS A 116 -0.20 23.53 1.69
N LYS A 117 0.25 23.44 2.93
CA LYS A 117 1.67 23.23 3.25
C LYS A 117 2.11 21.87 2.72
N TYR A 118 3.34 21.80 2.21
CA TYR A 118 3.96 20.55 1.83
C TYR A 118 4.34 19.74 3.06
N ASP A 119 4.04 18.45 3.02
CA ASP A 119 4.27 17.54 4.14
C ASP A 119 5.71 17.01 4.19
N ASN A 120 6.41 17.01 3.05
CA ASN A 120 7.73 16.43 2.92
C ASN A 120 8.57 17.09 1.82
N GLU A 121 9.87 16.75 1.77
CA GLU A 121 10.84 17.35 0.83
C GLU A 121 10.56 17.03 -0.65
N PHE A 122 9.88 15.92 -0.97
CA PHE A 122 9.49 15.61 -2.35
C PHE A 122 8.49 16.62 -2.88
N GLU A 123 7.47 16.93 -2.11
CA GLU A 123 6.45 17.90 -2.52
C GLU A 123 7.06 19.31 -2.65
N ILE A 124 8.02 19.65 -1.78
CA ILE A 124 8.79 20.91 -1.87
C ILE A 124 9.61 20.97 -3.16
N SER A 125 10.34 19.90 -3.49
CA SER A 125 11.22 19.87 -4.65
C SER A 125 10.46 19.82 -5.97
N THR A 126 9.35 19.09 -6.02
CA THR A 126 8.47 18.98 -7.19
C THR A 126 7.49 20.13 -7.34
N LYS A 127 7.38 21.01 -6.32
CA LYS A 127 6.38 22.08 -6.24
C LYS A 127 4.95 21.59 -6.48
N SER A 128 4.64 20.38 -6.04
CA SER A 128 3.35 19.76 -6.28
C SER A 128 2.95 18.92 -5.07
N CYS A 129 1.81 19.25 -4.49
CA CYS A 129 1.33 18.54 -3.30
C CYS A 129 0.76 17.18 -3.70
N LEU A 130 0.96 16.16 -2.87
CA LEU A 130 0.54 14.81 -3.22
C LEU A 130 -1.00 14.71 -3.36
N SER A 131 -1.76 15.48 -2.57
CA SER A 131 -3.22 15.60 -2.75
C SER A 131 -3.61 16.22 -4.10
N CYS A 132 -2.80 17.14 -4.62
CA CYS A 132 -3.00 17.79 -5.92
C CYS A 132 -2.62 16.87 -7.10
N GLN A 133 -1.69 15.95 -6.87
CA GLN A 133 -1.26 14.94 -7.84
C GLN A 133 -2.30 13.83 -7.98
N THR A 134 -3.05 13.56 -6.91
CA THR A 134 -4.02 12.45 -6.84
C THR A 134 -5.47 12.90 -6.89
N ASN A 135 -5.78 14.04 -7.50
CA ASN A 135 -7.17 14.50 -7.63
C ASN A 135 -7.92 13.56 -8.60
N HIS A 136 -8.52 12.51 -8.04
CA HIS A 136 -9.56 11.75 -8.69
C HIS A 136 -10.87 12.55 -8.67
N GLU A 137 -11.74 12.34 -9.64
CA GLU A 137 -13.04 13.02 -9.69
C GLU A 137 -13.94 12.62 -8.51
N ASP A 138 -13.82 11.37 -8.05
CA ASP A 138 -14.55 10.87 -6.88
C ASP A 138 -13.83 11.26 -5.57
N LYS A 139 -14.50 12.12 -4.78
CA LYS A 139 -14.08 12.55 -3.45
C LYS A 139 -13.82 11.37 -2.50
N LYS A 140 -14.62 10.30 -2.58
CA LYS A 140 -14.48 9.12 -1.72
C LYS A 140 -13.14 8.41 -1.94
N ILE A 141 -12.73 8.30 -3.20
CA ILE A 141 -11.42 7.73 -3.57
C ILE A 141 -10.30 8.64 -3.05
N ASN A 142 -10.45 9.96 -3.19
CA ASN A 142 -9.47 10.93 -2.65
C ASN A 142 -9.30 10.80 -1.13
N ASP A 143 -10.41 10.69 -0.40
CA ASP A 143 -10.42 10.52 1.06
C ASP A 143 -9.78 9.18 1.45
N PHE A 144 -10.07 8.10 0.71
CA PHE A 144 -9.47 6.79 0.91
C PHE A 144 -7.95 6.78 0.68
N ILE A 145 -7.46 7.41 -0.40
CA ILE A 145 -6.02 7.50 -0.68
C ILE A 145 -5.31 8.26 0.45
N GLN A 146 -5.92 9.32 0.99
CA GLN A 146 -5.37 10.05 2.13
C GLN A 146 -5.31 9.17 3.38
N GLU A 147 -6.37 8.40 3.67
CA GLU A 147 -6.40 7.43 4.78
C GLU A 147 -5.25 6.41 4.67
N MET A 148 -5.05 5.81 3.49
CA MET A 148 -3.97 4.85 3.26
C MET A 148 -2.58 5.44 3.51
N ARG A 149 -2.38 6.72 3.18
CA ARG A 149 -1.10 7.43 3.39
C ARG A 149 -0.84 7.77 4.84
N LEU A 150 -1.87 8.21 5.57
CA LEU A 150 -1.75 8.55 6.99
C LEU A 150 -1.40 7.34 7.87
N ASN A 151 -1.74 6.13 7.41
CA ASN A 151 -1.41 4.89 8.08
C ASN A 151 0.07 4.45 7.89
N ILE A 152 0.90 5.19 7.14
CA ILE A 152 2.31 4.87 6.92
C ILE A 152 3.16 5.27 8.13
N ASP A 153 3.85 4.30 8.76
CA ASP A 153 4.78 4.56 9.87
C ASP A 153 6.12 5.10 9.35
N HIS A 154 6.30 6.42 9.42
CA HIS A 154 7.50 7.12 8.96
C HIS A 154 8.76 6.93 9.83
N ARG A 155 8.69 6.15 10.92
CA ARG A 155 9.82 5.96 11.84
C ARG A 155 10.95 5.08 11.28
N TYR A 156 10.69 4.34 10.20
CA TYR A 156 11.67 3.44 9.59
C TYR A 156 11.98 3.87 8.15
N ALA A 157 13.27 4.07 7.85
CA ALA A 157 13.71 4.63 6.57
C ALA A 157 13.52 3.66 5.38
N SER A 158 13.48 2.35 5.62
CA SER A 158 13.45 1.31 4.59
C SER A 158 12.07 0.96 4.03
N SER A 159 10.98 1.58 4.50
CA SER A 159 9.60 1.17 4.20
C SER A 159 8.66 2.30 3.75
N ASN A 160 9.19 3.43 3.28
CA ASN A 160 8.38 4.60 2.91
C ASN A 160 7.90 4.57 1.45
N LEU A 161 7.34 3.44 1.00
CA LEU A 161 6.57 3.45 -0.25
C LEU A 161 5.27 4.22 0.01
N ILE A 162 4.90 5.07 -0.93
CA ILE A 162 3.67 5.87 -0.86
C ILE A 162 2.59 5.19 -1.69
N PHE A 163 1.41 5.02 -1.09
CA PHE A 163 0.22 4.59 -1.81
C PHE A 163 -0.27 5.72 -2.72
N GLU A 164 -0.45 5.47 -4.02
CA GLU A 164 -0.77 6.50 -5.02
C GLU A 164 -2.05 6.19 -5.82
N TRP A 165 -2.75 7.25 -6.23
CA TRP A 165 -3.61 7.18 -7.41
C TRP A 165 -2.72 7.28 -8.64
N ILE A 166 -2.83 6.32 -9.55
CA ILE A 166 -2.00 6.26 -10.75
C ILE A 166 -2.92 6.40 -11.96
N PRO A 167 -2.85 7.52 -12.72
CA PRO A 167 -3.62 7.66 -13.94
C PRO A 167 -3.29 6.54 -14.94
N TYR A 168 -4.32 5.99 -15.60
CA TYR A 168 -4.16 4.80 -16.45
C TYR A 168 -3.20 5.02 -17.62
N ASP A 169 -3.16 6.22 -18.18
CA ASP A 169 -2.26 6.64 -19.26
C ASP A 169 -0.77 6.64 -18.85
N ARG A 170 -0.46 6.40 -17.57
CA ARG A 170 0.89 6.23 -17.05
C ARG A 170 1.43 4.80 -17.19
N PHE A 171 0.60 3.85 -17.67
CA PHE A 171 1.00 2.48 -17.95
C PHE A 171 1.28 2.27 -19.44
N ASP A 172 2.44 1.70 -19.74
CA ASP A 172 2.82 1.23 -21.08
C ASP A 172 3.03 -0.30 -21.06
N ASP A 173 3.15 -0.92 -22.23
CA ASP A 173 3.42 -2.36 -22.41
C ASP A 173 2.48 -3.26 -21.59
N ILE A 174 1.17 -2.99 -21.68
CA ILE A 174 0.13 -3.71 -20.94
C ILE A 174 -0.09 -5.09 -21.61
N GLU A 175 0.21 -6.16 -20.88
CA GLU A 175 0.10 -7.55 -21.36
C GLU A 175 -0.70 -8.41 -20.37
N GLU A 176 -1.65 -9.20 -20.84
CA GLU A 176 -2.39 -10.14 -19.99
C GLU A 176 -1.46 -11.26 -19.50
N ILE A 177 -1.38 -11.46 -18.18
CA ILE A 177 -0.54 -12.49 -17.55
C ILE A 177 -1.33 -13.53 -16.77
N GLY A 178 -2.63 -13.32 -16.57
CA GLY A 178 -3.48 -14.29 -15.92
C GLY A 178 -4.95 -13.88 -15.85
N LYS A 179 -5.83 -14.88 -15.93
CA LYS A 179 -7.27 -14.71 -15.80
C LYS A 179 -7.81 -15.64 -14.72
N GLY A 180 -8.41 -15.04 -13.70
CA GLY A 180 -9.17 -15.74 -12.66
C GLY A 180 -10.66 -15.67 -12.93
N GLY A 181 -11.47 -16.24 -12.02
CA GLY A 181 -12.93 -16.18 -12.13
C GLY A 181 -13.52 -14.77 -11.97
N PHE A 182 -12.80 -13.86 -11.30
CA PHE A 182 -13.34 -12.56 -10.87
C PHE A 182 -12.37 -11.40 -11.11
N SER A 183 -11.18 -11.68 -11.66
CA SER A 183 -10.18 -10.68 -11.95
C SER A 183 -9.32 -11.06 -13.15
N MET A 184 -8.92 -10.06 -13.92
CA MET A 184 -7.84 -10.18 -14.90
C MET A 184 -6.59 -9.53 -14.32
N VAL A 185 -5.44 -10.13 -14.60
CA VAL A 185 -4.14 -9.62 -14.18
C VAL A 185 -3.31 -9.33 -15.42
N TYR A 186 -2.82 -8.11 -15.50
CA TYR A 186 -1.91 -7.65 -16.55
C TYR A 186 -0.55 -7.31 -15.94
N SER A 187 0.52 -7.41 -16.73
CA SER A 187 1.77 -6.71 -16.43
C SER A 187 1.81 -5.40 -17.19
N ALA A 188 2.47 -4.39 -16.63
CA ALA A 188 2.67 -3.10 -17.29
C ALA A 188 3.95 -2.42 -16.80
N ILE A 189 4.43 -1.43 -17.56
CA ILE A 189 5.48 -0.51 -17.15
C ILE A 189 4.82 0.78 -16.65
N TRP A 190 5.01 1.08 -15.36
CA TRP A 190 4.60 2.36 -14.79
C TRP A 190 5.68 3.42 -15.05
N LYS A 191 5.39 4.37 -15.96
CA LYS A 191 6.33 5.41 -16.41
C LYS A 191 6.92 6.24 -15.28
N ASP A 192 6.06 6.75 -14.38
CA ASP A 192 6.56 7.51 -13.22
C ASP A 192 7.35 6.57 -12.30
N GLY A 193 6.81 5.38 -12.06
CA GLY A 193 7.41 4.36 -11.20
C GLY A 193 7.40 4.72 -9.72
N LEU A 194 8.02 3.90 -8.87
CA LEU A 194 7.77 3.96 -7.42
C LEU A 194 8.37 5.17 -6.72
N LEU A 195 7.56 5.88 -5.93
CA LEU A 195 8.05 6.90 -5.01
C LEU A 195 8.42 6.28 -3.65
N TYR A 196 9.69 6.41 -3.24
CA TYR A 196 10.19 5.93 -1.97
C TYR A 196 11.17 6.90 -1.30
N ARG A 197 11.33 6.78 0.01
CA ARG A 197 12.37 7.51 0.77
C ARG A 197 13.67 6.71 0.81
N GLY A 198 14.77 7.29 0.37
CA GLY A 198 16.08 6.67 0.46
C GLY A 198 16.58 6.58 1.91
N ALA A 199 17.33 5.52 2.24
CA ALA A 199 17.99 5.38 3.53
C ALA A 199 19.25 6.27 3.62
N GLY A 200 19.38 7.06 4.69
CA GLY A 200 20.57 7.88 4.97
C GLY A 200 20.28 9.18 5.73
N THR A 201 21.35 9.89 6.13
CA THR A 201 21.31 11.13 6.95
C THR A 201 20.55 12.29 6.30
N LEU A 202 20.30 12.25 4.99
CA LEU A 202 19.55 13.28 4.26
C LEU A 202 18.15 12.84 3.79
N SER A 203 17.72 11.60 4.06
CA SER A 203 16.31 11.14 3.89
C SER A 203 15.59 11.62 2.61
N GLN A 204 16.29 11.66 1.48
CA GLN A 204 15.73 12.21 0.24
C GLN A 204 14.73 11.25 -0.39
N TRP A 205 13.65 11.81 -0.92
CA TRP A 205 12.69 11.07 -1.74
C TRP A 205 13.23 10.85 -3.14
N LYS A 206 13.01 9.64 -3.67
CA LYS A 206 13.43 9.21 -5.00
C LYS A 206 12.27 8.52 -5.70
N ARG A 207 12.25 8.63 -7.02
CA ARG A 207 11.31 7.92 -7.88
C ARG A 207 12.06 6.96 -8.79
N GLU A 208 11.68 5.69 -8.81
CA GLU A 208 12.27 4.68 -9.68
C GLU A 208 11.44 4.54 -10.96
N ALA A 209 11.74 5.35 -11.97
CA ALA A 209 11.00 5.37 -13.23
C ALA A 209 10.97 4.01 -13.94
N ASN A 210 9.95 3.79 -14.76
CA ASN A 210 9.74 2.56 -15.54
C ASN A 210 9.69 1.30 -14.66
N THR A 211 9.06 1.39 -13.49
CA THR A 211 8.85 0.23 -12.61
C THR A 211 7.88 -0.75 -13.28
N LYS A 212 8.25 -2.02 -13.38
CA LYS A 212 7.32 -3.08 -13.81
C LYS A 212 6.34 -3.41 -12.69
N VAL A 213 5.04 -3.40 -13.00
CA VAL A 213 3.95 -3.61 -12.04
C VAL A 213 2.97 -4.67 -12.53
N ALA A 214 2.20 -5.23 -11.61
CA ALA A 214 1.03 -6.07 -11.91
C ALA A 214 -0.25 -5.25 -11.69
N LEU A 215 -1.12 -5.23 -12.69
CA LEU A 215 -2.43 -4.58 -12.67
C LEU A 215 -3.50 -5.65 -12.47
N LYS A 216 -4.10 -5.71 -11.27
CA LYS A 216 -5.22 -6.62 -10.97
C LYS A 216 -6.54 -5.86 -11.14
N CYS A 217 -7.23 -6.13 -12.24
CA CYS A 217 -8.52 -5.52 -12.58
C CYS A 217 -9.65 -6.36 -11.98
N LEU A 218 -10.48 -5.75 -11.12
CA LEU A 218 -11.63 -6.41 -10.51
C LEU A 218 -12.88 -6.09 -11.33
N HIS A 219 -13.47 -7.12 -11.96
CA HIS A 219 -14.64 -6.93 -12.83
C HIS A 219 -15.82 -6.36 -12.08
N SER A 220 -16.56 -5.46 -12.74
CA SER A 220 -17.76 -4.83 -12.18
C SER A 220 -17.52 -4.05 -10.88
N SER A 221 -16.28 -3.61 -10.63
CA SER A 221 -15.92 -2.90 -9.40
C SER A 221 -16.38 -1.43 -9.40
N GLN A 222 -16.63 -0.84 -10.58
CA GLN A 222 -17.26 0.48 -10.71
C GLN A 222 -18.66 0.52 -10.06
N ASN A 223 -19.37 -0.61 -10.04
CA ASN A 223 -20.69 -0.72 -9.42
C ASN A 223 -20.61 -0.87 -7.89
N PHE A 224 -19.45 -1.28 -7.36
CA PHE A 224 -19.25 -1.59 -5.93
C PHE A 224 -17.97 -0.97 -5.36
N PRO A 225 -17.84 0.38 -5.39
CA PRO A 225 -16.63 1.07 -4.92
C PRO A 225 -16.33 0.81 -3.44
N ASP A 226 -17.35 0.63 -2.59
CA ASP A 226 -17.16 0.27 -1.17
C ASP A 226 -16.51 -1.10 -1.00
N GLU A 227 -16.94 -2.08 -1.79
CA GLU A 227 -16.38 -3.43 -1.74
C GLU A 227 -14.93 -3.41 -2.23
N PHE A 228 -14.65 -2.68 -3.30
CA PHE A 228 -13.29 -2.45 -3.78
C PHE A 228 -12.41 -1.81 -2.70
N ILE A 229 -12.84 -0.69 -2.12
CA ILE A 229 -12.10 -0.01 -1.05
C ILE A 229 -11.83 -0.95 0.12
N ASN A 230 -12.82 -1.74 0.54
CA ASN A 230 -12.65 -2.71 1.62
C ASN A 230 -11.63 -3.80 1.28
N LYS A 231 -11.60 -4.27 0.02
CA LYS A 231 -10.59 -5.21 -0.49
C LYS A 231 -9.19 -4.59 -0.47
N VAL A 232 -9.04 -3.33 -0.89
CA VAL A 232 -7.75 -2.62 -0.85
C VAL A 232 -7.29 -2.39 0.60
N LYS A 233 -8.21 -2.01 1.51
CA LYS A 233 -7.94 -1.87 2.95
C LYS A 233 -7.53 -3.18 3.63
N ALA A 234 -7.81 -4.33 3.02
CA ALA A 234 -7.38 -5.62 3.57
C ALA A 234 -5.85 -5.76 3.58
N TYR A 235 -5.18 -5.13 2.61
CA TYR A 235 -3.72 -5.12 2.53
C TYR A 235 -3.14 -4.43 3.77
N PRO A 236 -2.23 -5.10 4.49
CA PRO A 236 -1.58 -4.48 5.63
C PRO A 236 -0.75 -3.29 5.15
N ASN A 237 -0.53 -2.32 6.03
CA ASN A 237 0.41 -1.25 5.78
C ASN A 237 1.72 -1.84 5.25
N ILE A 238 2.29 -1.17 4.23
CA ILE A 238 3.47 -1.43 3.38
C ILE A 238 4.73 -2.02 4.09
N LYS A 239 4.71 -2.12 5.42
CA LYS A 239 5.74 -2.60 6.35
C LYS A 239 6.02 -4.11 6.29
N MET A 240 5.26 -4.91 5.55
CA MET A 240 5.31 -6.37 5.71
C MET A 240 6.10 -7.06 4.61
N ASP A 241 7.35 -7.42 4.91
CA ASP A 241 8.08 -8.43 4.13
C ASP A 241 7.22 -9.70 3.99
N ASN A 242 7.39 -10.45 2.89
CA ASN A 242 6.65 -11.68 2.61
C ASN A 242 5.13 -11.53 2.42
N ILE A 243 4.63 -10.31 2.22
CA ILE A 243 3.29 -10.03 1.68
C ILE A 243 3.47 -9.20 0.41
N LEU A 244 2.73 -9.53 -0.65
CA LEU A 244 2.84 -8.82 -1.92
C LEU A 244 2.49 -7.35 -1.73
N LYS A 245 3.38 -6.45 -2.17
CA LYS A 245 3.18 -5.01 -1.95
C LYS A 245 2.11 -4.44 -2.87
N LEU A 246 1.32 -3.56 -2.29
CA LEU A 246 0.33 -2.74 -2.98
C LEU A 246 0.88 -1.31 -3.12
N TYR A 247 1.05 -0.86 -4.36
CA TYR A 247 1.63 0.44 -4.69
C TYR A 247 0.58 1.53 -4.83
N GLY A 248 -0.63 1.16 -5.24
CA GLY A 248 -1.66 2.14 -5.51
C GLY A 248 -2.90 1.54 -6.11
N ILE A 249 -3.76 2.44 -6.58
CA ILE A 249 -4.94 2.10 -7.35
C ILE A 249 -5.01 2.95 -8.62
N SER A 250 -5.70 2.42 -9.61
CA SER A 250 -6.03 3.10 -10.86
C SER A 250 -7.47 2.77 -11.24
N GLN A 251 -7.92 3.25 -12.38
CA GLN A 251 -9.21 2.94 -12.96
C GLN A 251 -9.07 2.83 -14.47
N ASP A 252 -9.65 1.78 -15.03
CA ASP A 252 -9.74 1.58 -16.46
C ASP A 252 -10.60 2.70 -17.09
N PRO A 253 -10.10 3.43 -18.09
CA PRO A 253 -10.84 4.55 -18.67
C PRO A 253 -12.10 4.12 -19.41
N ASP A 254 -12.16 2.88 -19.91
CA ASP A 254 -13.24 2.36 -20.75
C ASP A 254 -14.29 1.64 -19.90
N THR A 255 -13.88 0.66 -19.08
CA THR A 255 -14.82 -0.12 -18.25
C THR A 255 -15.21 0.59 -16.96
N LYS A 256 -14.41 1.59 -16.55
CA LYS A 256 -14.46 2.25 -15.24
C LYS A 256 -14.17 1.32 -14.06
N ASP A 257 -13.78 0.07 -14.30
CA ASP A 257 -13.38 -0.84 -13.25
C ASP A 257 -12.11 -0.33 -12.56
N TYR A 258 -12.09 -0.43 -11.24
CA TYR A 258 -10.93 -0.11 -10.44
C TYR A 258 -9.86 -1.21 -10.55
N ILE A 259 -8.62 -0.77 -10.48
CA ILE A 259 -7.42 -1.59 -10.69
C ILE A 259 -6.54 -1.46 -9.45
N MET A 260 -6.08 -2.59 -8.92
CA MET A 260 -5.03 -2.61 -7.91
C MET A 260 -3.66 -2.67 -8.59
N VAL A 261 -2.75 -1.78 -8.20
CA VAL A 261 -1.39 -1.73 -8.74
C VAL A 261 -0.45 -2.38 -7.74
N LEU A 262 0.05 -3.57 -8.07
CA LEU A 262 0.81 -4.45 -7.19
C LEU A 262 2.27 -4.59 -7.67
N GLU A 263 3.14 -5.02 -6.75
CA GLU A 263 4.49 -5.47 -7.09
C GLU A 263 4.44 -6.61 -8.12
N TYR A 264 5.26 -6.49 -9.17
CA TYR A 264 5.36 -7.55 -10.17
C TYR A 264 6.25 -8.69 -9.66
N ALA A 265 5.66 -9.87 -9.47
CA ALA A 265 6.37 -11.06 -9.05
C ALA A 265 7.05 -11.75 -10.24
N GLU A 266 8.31 -11.37 -10.51
CA GLU A 266 9.11 -11.90 -11.63
C GLU A 266 9.25 -13.43 -11.65
N GLY A 267 9.24 -14.06 -10.47
CA GLY A 267 9.32 -15.51 -10.32
C GLY A 267 7.99 -16.23 -10.60
N GLY A 268 6.89 -15.50 -10.76
CA GLY A 268 5.54 -16.06 -10.88
C GLY A 268 5.05 -16.66 -9.55
N ASN A 269 4.08 -17.57 -9.64
CA ASN A 269 3.63 -18.34 -8.48
C ASN A 269 4.59 -19.49 -8.15
N PHE A 270 4.35 -20.19 -7.05
CA PHE A 270 5.23 -21.26 -6.58
C PHE A 270 5.41 -22.39 -7.61
N ASN A 271 4.36 -22.77 -8.35
CA ASN A 271 4.50 -23.77 -9.41
C ASN A 271 5.43 -23.26 -10.51
N ASN A 272 5.22 -22.03 -11.00
CA ASN A 272 6.10 -21.44 -12.01
C ASN A 272 7.55 -21.31 -11.53
N TYR A 273 7.74 -20.98 -10.26
CA TYR A 273 9.06 -20.87 -9.65
C TYR A 273 9.76 -22.23 -9.61
N LEU A 274 9.05 -23.29 -9.20
CA LEU A 274 9.56 -24.66 -9.20
C LEU A 274 9.89 -25.12 -10.62
N ASP A 275 9.00 -24.94 -11.59
CA ASP A 275 9.22 -25.34 -12.99
C ASP A 275 10.50 -24.72 -13.57
N LYS A 276 10.78 -23.45 -13.24
CA LYS A 276 11.96 -22.72 -13.73
C LYS A 276 13.24 -23.04 -12.97
N ASN A 277 13.15 -23.43 -11.69
CA ASN A 277 14.31 -23.56 -10.80
C ASN A 277 14.50 -24.97 -10.26
N TYR A 278 13.77 -25.97 -10.73
CA TYR A 278 13.74 -27.34 -10.19
C TYR A 278 15.15 -27.91 -9.96
N GLU A 279 16.04 -27.79 -10.95
CA GLU A 279 17.42 -28.31 -10.86
C GLU A 279 18.29 -27.60 -9.81
N LYS A 280 17.96 -26.35 -9.47
CA LYS A 280 18.70 -25.51 -8.51
C LYS A 280 18.00 -25.42 -7.15
N PHE A 281 16.80 -25.98 -7.05
CA PHE A 281 15.98 -25.88 -5.86
C PHE A 281 16.44 -26.92 -4.84
N ASP A 282 17.38 -26.51 -4.01
CA ASP A 282 17.90 -27.33 -2.92
C ASP A 282 17.09 -27.15 -1.62
N TRP A 283 17.43 -28.01 -0.65
CA TRP A 283 16.84 -27.99 0.68
C TRP A 283 16.89 -26.62 1.36
N PHE A 284 17.99 -25.86 1.18
CA PHE A 284 18.15 -24.54 1.79
C PHE A 284 17.19 -23.51 1.18
N ASN A 285 17.03 -23.51 -0.15
CA ASN A 285 16.07 -22.65 -0.83
C ASN A 285 14.64 -22.98 -0.41
N GLY A 286 14.31 -24.27 -0.25
CA GLY A 286 13.00 -24.67 0.23
C GLY A 286 12.70 -24.26 1.67
N LEU A 287 13.65 -24.44 2.59
CA LEU A 287 13.51 -23.92 3.97
C LEU A 287 13.35 -22.40 4.00
N LYS A 288 14.06 -21.68 3.13
CA LYS A 288 13.90 -20.23 3.00
C LYS A 288 12.48 -19.88 2.56
N VAL A 289 11.94 -20.55 1.53
CA VAL A 289 10.58 -20.34 1.05
C VAL A 289 9.55 -20.62 2.14
N LEU A 290 9.68 -21.74 2.86
CA LEU A 290 8.79 -22.06 3.97
C LEU A 290 8.87 -21.02 5.09
N SER A 291 10.07 -20.53 5.41
CA SER A 291 10.26 -19.46 6.40
C SER A 291 9.64 -18.14 5.96
N ASP A 292 9.84 -17.73 4.72
CA ASP A 292 9.24 -16.53 4.12
C ASP A 292 7.71 -16.59 4.21
N ILE A 293 7.13 -17.72 3.79
CA ILE A 293 5.68 -17.94 3.81
C ILE A 293 5.13 -17.96 5.24
N PHE A 294 5.81 -18.63 6.18
CA PHE A 294 5.42 -18.66 7.58
C PHE A 294 5.46 -17.26 8.21
N ASN A 295 6.48 -16.45 7.88
CA ASN A 295 6.59 -15.06 8.33
C ASN A 295 5.45 -14.21 7.79
N GLY A 296 5.08 -14.35 6.51
CA GLY A 296 3.92 -13.70 5.92
C GLY A 296 2.62 -14.09 6.63
N LEU A 297 2.42 -15.39 6.88
CA LEU A 297 1.22 -15.91 7.51
C LEU A 297 1.09 -15.45 8.96
N SER A 298 2.19 -15.47 9.72
CA SER A 298 2.26 -14.96 11.09
C SER A 298 1.81 -13.49 11.17
N LYS A 299 2.21 -12.67 10.20
CA LYS A 299 1.80 -11.25 10.13
C LYS A 299 0.30 -11.09 9.85
N ILE A 300 -0.27 -11.90 8.95
CA ILE A 300 -1.73 -11.91 8.72
C ILE A 300 -2.47 -12.29 10.01
N HIS A 301 -1.96 -13.28 10.75
CA HIS A 301 -2.57 -13.74 12.00
C HIS A 301 -2.47 -12.71 13.13
N GLN A 302 -1.39 -11.92 13.20
CA GLN A 302 -1.24 -10.82 14.17
C GLN A 302 -2.31 -9.73 14.02
N GLU A 303 -2.86 -9.56 12.82
CA GLU A 303 -3.99 -8.64 12.54
C GLU A 303 -5.37 -9.28 12.81
N TYR A 304 -5.41 -10.43 13.51
CA TYR A 304 -6.62 -11.22 13.77
C TYR A 304 -7.39 -11.61 12.49
N LYS A 305 -6.65 -11.86 11.40
CA LYS A 305 -7.19 -12.27 10.10
C LYS A 305 -6.88 -13.73 9.78
N VAL A 306 -7.66 -14.30 8.87
CA VAL A 306 -7.46 -15.62 8.27
C VAL A 306 -7.49 -15.46 6.74
N HIS A 307 -6.44 -15.88 6.04
CA HIS A 307 -6.35 -15.83 4.57
C HIS A 307 -7.45 -16.60 3.82
N CYS A 308 -7.92 -17.75 4.34
CA CYS A 308 -9.02 -18.58 3.80
C CYS A 308 -8.80 -19.25 2.42
N ASN A 309 -7.91 -18.72 1.58
CA ASN A 309 -7.53 -19.26 0.27
C ASN A 309 -6.01 -19.42 0.14
N PHE A 310 -5.39 -20.09 1.11
CA PHE A 310 -3.94 -20.23 1.16
C PHE A 310 -3.48 -21.49 0.40
N HIS A 311 -2.76 -21.31 -0.71
CA HIS A 311 -2.25 -22.39 -1.55
C HIS A 311 -1.05 -21.91 -2.38
N MET A 312 -0.36 -22.84 -3.05
CA MET A 312 0.83 -22.55 -3.87
C MET A 312 0.63 -21.50 -4.98
N GLY A 313 -0.59 -21.37 -5.48
CA GLY A 313 -0.94 -20.38 -6.51
C GLY A 313 -0.97 -18.94 -5.98
N ASN A 314 -1.18 -18.77 -4.67
CA ASN A 314 -1.17 -17.47 -3.99
C ASN A 314 0.15 -17.20 -3.25
N ILE A 315 1.17 -18.02 -3.52
CA ILE A 315 2.54 -17.77 -3.09
C ILE A 315 3.30 -17.31 -4.33
N LEU A 316 3.70 -16.04 -4.32
CA LEU A 316 4.41 -15.40 -5.42
C LEU A 316 5.87 -15.16 -5.06
N PHE A 317 6.72 -15.07 -6.09
CA PHE A 317 8.16 -14.88 -5.94
C PHE A 317 8.59 -13.54 -6.51
N THR A 318 8.95 -12.61 -5.63
CA THR A 318 9.50 -11.30 -6.01
C THR A 318 11.01 -11.33 -5.95
N LYS A 319 11.67 -10.49 -6.76
CA LYS A 319 13.13 -10.43 -6.81
C LYS A 319 13.61 -9.17 -6.12
N THR A 320 14.54 -9.32 -5.20
CA THR A 320 15.18 -8.20 -4.52
C THR A 320 16.68 -8.44 -4.46
N TYR A 321 17.48 -7.47 -4.93
CA TYR A 321 18.94 -7.58 -5.03
C TYR A 321 19.43 -8.89 -5.70
N GLY A 322 18.73 -9.33 -6.75
CA GLY A 322 19.06 -10.54 -7.49
C GLY A 322 18.57 -11.86 -6.88
N LYS A 323 17.95 -11.84 -5.70
CA LYS A 323 17.45 -13.04 -5.00
C LYS A 323 15.93 -13.07 -4.97
N TYR A 324 15.36 -14.26 -5.15
CA TYR A 324 13.92 -14.46 -4.97
C TYR A 324 13.55 -14.58 -3.49
N ASN A 325 12.46 -13.93 -3.11
CA ASN A 325 11.82 -14.07 -1.81
C ASN A 325 10.36 -14.44 -2.03
N ALA A 326 9.83 -15.34 -1.20
CA ALA A 326 8.42 -15.71 -1.30
C ALA A 326 7.55 -14.68 -0.58
N CYS A 327 6.39 -14.38 -1.15
CA CYS A 327 5.38 -13.54 -0.55
C CYS A 327 3.98 -14.08 -0.78
N ILE A 328 3.09 -13.81 0.17
CA ILE A 328 1.68 -14.17 0.09
C ILE A 328 0.94 -13.07 -0.69
N SER A 329 0.18 -13.46 -1.71
CA SER A 329 -0.71 -12.57 -2.49
C SER A 329 -2.17 -12.75 -2.08
N ASP A 330 -3.10 -12.11 -2.80
CA ASP A 330 -4.54 -12.34 -2.65
C ASP A 330 -5.08 -12.09 -1.23
N ILE A 331 -4.54 -11.04 -0.58
CA ILE A 331 -4.89 -10.63 0.78
C ILE A 331 -6.33 -10.12 0.88
N GLU A 332 -6.95 -9.72 -0.22
CA GLU A 332 -8.35 -9.30 -0.27
C GLU A 332 -9.35 -10.39 0.14
N TRP A 333 -8.92 -11.65 0.21
CA TRP A 333 -9.71 -12.78 0.70
C TRP A 333 -9.62 -12.99 2.21
N CYS A 334 -8.72 -12.26 2.88
CA CYS A 334 -8.53 -12.37 4.32
C CYS A 334 -9.79 -11.94 5.06
N LYS A 335 -10.32 -12.81 5.92
CA LYS A 335 -11.45 -12.50 6.80
C LYS A 335 -10.98 -12.21 8.22
N LYS A 336 -11.56 -11.20 8.87
CA LYS A 336 -11.39 -10.97 10.31
C LYS A 336 -12.16 -12.02 11.08
N ILE A 337 -11.56 -12.56 12.15
CA ILE A 337 -12.13 -13.66 12.95
C ILE A 337 -13.55 -13.34 13.45
N ASP A 338 -13.80 -12.11 13.89
CA ASP A 338 -15.11 -11.70 14.45
C ASP A 338 -16.23 -11.61 13.40
N ASN A 339 -15.88 -11.58 12.10
CA ASN A 339 -16.83 -11.51 10.99
C ASN A 339 -17.10 -12.87 10.33
N ILE A 340 -16.51 -13.97 10.82
CA ILE A 340 -16.64 -15.31 10.22
C ILE A 340 -17.92 -16.00 10.73
N ASN A 341 -19.08 -15.39 10.46
CA ASN A 341 -20.37 -16.06 10.63
C ASN A 341 -20.81 -16.80 9.34
N GLU A 342 -20.06 -16.65 8.25
CA GLU A 342 -20.30 -17.34 6.99
C GLU A 342 -19.71 -18.77 7.01
N THR A 343 -20.57 -19.75 6.80
CA THR A 343 -20.22 -21.16 6.54
C THR A 343 -19.87 -21.43 5.07
N SER A 344 -19.83 -20.39 4.24
CA SER A 344 -19.47 -20.51 2.83
C SER A 344 -18.02 -20.99 2.71
N ILE A 345 -17.84 -22.10 2.00
CA ILE A 345 -16.54 -22.74 1.80
C ILE A 345 -15.86 -22.07 0.61
N TYR A 346 -14.65 -21.57 0.84
CA TYR A 346 -13.78 -20.97 -0.18
C TYR A 346 -12.49 -21.82 -0.30
N GLY A 347 -11.56 -21.44 -1.16
CA GLY A 347 -10.27 -22.11 -1.21
C GLY A 347 -10.11 -23.16 -2.31
N VAL A 348 -8.90 -23.71 -2.38
CA VAL A 348 -8.48 -24.69 -3.39
C VAL A 348 -8.22 -26.03 -2.71
N MET A 349 -8.81 -27.11 -3.22
CA MET A 349 -8.49 -28.46 -2.75
C MET A 349 -7.06 -28.84 -3.20
N PRO A 350 -6.24 -29.48 -2.34
CA PRO A 350 -6.58 -30.06 -1.03
C PRO A 350 -6.34 -29.12 0.17
N TYR A 351 -6.04 -27.85 -0.06
CA TYR A 351 -5.56 -26.95 0.99
C TYR A 351 -6.64 -26.52 1.99
N VAL A 352 -7.90 -26.88 1.76
CA VAL A 352 -9.02 -26.53 2.64
C VAL A 352 -9.07 -27.49 3.82
N ALA A 353 -9.04 -26.96 5.05
CA ALA A 353 -8.96 -27.75 6.26
C ALA A 353 -10.24 -28.60 6.51
N PRO A 354 -10.12 -29.82 7.07
CA PRO A 354 -11.25 -30.72 7.26
C PRO A 354 -12.39 -30.13 8.11
N GLU A 355 -12.08 -29.29 9.10
CA GLU A 355 -13.09 -28.61 9.91
C GLU A 355 -13.92 -27.62 9.10
N VAL A 356 -13.30 -26.93 8.14
CA VAL A 356 -13.98 -26.00 7.23
C VAL A 356 -14.89 -26.77 6.29
N LEU A 357 -14.43 -27.93 5.79
CA LEU A 357 -15.26 -28.82 4.98
C LEU A 357 -16.48 -29.36 5.72
N LYS A 358 -16.38 -29.50 7.05
CA LYS A 358 -17.50 -29.83 7.95
C LYS A 358 -18.42 -28.65 8.24
N GLY A 359 -18.27 -27.53 7.52
CA GLY A 359 -19.09 -26.34 7.67
C GLY A 359 -18.75 -25.47 8.88
N LYS A 360 -17.62 -25.71 9.56
CA LYS A 360 -17.15 -24.80 10.61
C LYS A 360 -16.51 -23.55 9.99
N PRO A 361 -16.56 -22.40 10.67
CA PRO A 361 -15.92 -21.20 10.19
C PRO A 361 -14.40 -21.39 10.07
N TYR A 362 -13.79 -20.64 9.15
CA TYR A 362 -12.34 -20.54 9.04
C TYR A 362 -11.70 -20.04 10.33
N THR A 363 -10.54 -20.59 10.67
CA THR A 363 -9.74 -20.18 11.83
C THR A 363 -8.28 -20.01 11.43
N GLN A 364 -7.46 -19.41 12.29
CA GLN A 364 -6.02 -19.35 12.03
C GLN A 364 -5.42 -20.76 11.87
N ALA A 365 -5.92 -21.76 12.61
CA ALA A 365 -5.52 -23.16 12.50
C ALA A 365 -5.82 -23.74 11.11
N SER A 366 -6.91 -23.31 10.45
CA SER A 366 -7.21 -23.75 9.09
C SER A 366 -6.14 -23.31 8.07
N ASN A 367 -5.50 -22.13 8.25
CA ASN A 367 -4.35 -21.76 7.43
C ASN A 367 -3.09 -22.58 7.76
N ILE A 368 -2.94 -23.03 9.01
CA ILE A 368 -1.83 -23.90 9.40
C ILE A 368 -1.97 -25.27 8.71
N TYR A 369 -3.18 -25.81 8.60
CA TYR A 369 -3.44 -26.99 7.78
C TYR A 369 -3.02 -26.75 6.31
N SER A 370 -3.47 -25.65 5.70
CA SER A 370 -3.07 -25.30 4.33
C SER A 370 -1.55 -25.19 4.16
N PHE A 371 -0.85 -24.65 5.16
CA PHE A 371 0.61 -24.58 5.19
C PHE A 371 1.26 -25.97 5.25
N GLU A 372 0.78 -26.87 6.11
CA GLU A 372 1.29 -28.24 6.18
C GLU A 372 1.06 -28.98 4.85
N MET A 373 -0.05 -28.75 4.14
CA MET A 373 -0.26 -29.32 2.80
C MET A 373 0.78 -28.84 1.78
N ILE A 374 1.15 -27.55 1.82
CA ILE A 374 2.21 -26.99 0.97
C ILE A 374 3.56 -27.62 1.30
N LYS A 375 3.87 -27.77 2.60
CA LYS A 375 5.10 -28.37 3.08
C LYS A 375 5.21 -29.85 2.72
N LEU A 376 4.13 -30.63 2.87
CA LEU A 376 4.07 -32.04 2.48
C LEU A 376 4.36 -32.22 0.99
N PHE A 377 3.76 -31.38 0.14
CA PHE A 377 4.06 -31.39 -1.29
C PHE A 377 5.53 -31.07 -1.57
N TYR A 378 6.09 -30.05 -0.91
CA TYR A 378 7.51 -29.73 -0.99
C TYR A 378 8.40 -30.92 -0.57
N ASP A 379 8.09 -31.59 0.54
CA ASP A 379 8.83 -32.74 1.03
C ASP A 379 8.78 -33.92 0.04
N SER A 380 7.66 -34.09 -0.68
CA SER A 380 7.54 -35.11 -1.74
C SER A 380 8.45 -34.85 -2.95
N LEU A 381 8.74 -33.58 -3.25
CA LEU A 381 9.61 -33.19 -4.37
C LEU A 381 11.10 -33.46 -4.07
N ASN A 382 11.50 -33.34 -2.81
CA ASN A 382 12.90 -33.44 -2.38
C ASN A 382 13.39 -34.87 -2.10
N GLN A 383 12.50 -35.86 -2.08
CA GLN A 383 12.90 -37.23 -1.78
C GLN A 383 13.62 -37.88 -2.96
N LYS A 384 14.92 -38.15 -2.76
CA LYS A 384 15.67 -39.16 -3.52
C LYS A 384 15.00 -40.52 -3.36
N PHE A 385 14.17 -40.88 -4.34
CA PHE A 385 13.63 -42.17 -4.78
C PHE A 385 13.34 -43.36 -3.82
N GLU A 386 13.85 -43.48 -2.60
CA GLU A 386 13.69 -44.71 -1.78
C GLU A 386 12.61 -44.64 -0.67
N LYS A 387 12.04 -43.46 -0.38
CA LYS A 387 10.93 -43.32 0.60
C LYS A 387 9.61 -42.79 0.02
N LYS A 388 9.50 -42.71 -1.31
CA LYS A 388 8.31 -42.18 -1.98
C LYS A 388 7.04 -42.97 -1.65
N GLU A 389 7.06 -44.30 -1.64
CA GLU A 389 5.80 -45.08 -1.60
C GLU A 389 4.92 -44.83 -0.37
N GLN A 390 5.50 -44.70 0.83
CA GLN A 390 4.71 -44.70 2.07
C GLN A 390 4.14 -43.31 2.43
N GLN A 391 4.84 -42.22 2.11
CA GLN A 391 4.28 -40.87 2.28
C GLN A 391 3.42 -40.44 1.08
N HIS A 392 3.72 -40.94 -0.12
CA HIS A 392 2.81 -40.76 -1.26
C HIS A 392 1.47 -41.44 -1.00
N SER A 393 1.43 -42.63 -0.38
CA SER A 393 0.16 -43.27 -0.04
C SER A 393 -0.65 -42.45 0.97
N GLU A 394 -0.02 -41.88 2.00
CA GLU A 394 -0.72 -41.03 2.99
C GLU A 394 -1.26 -39.74 2.35
N ILE A 395 -0.47 -39.09 1.48
CA ILE A 395 -0.92 -37.89 0.76
C ILE A 395 -2.05 -38.26 -0.20
N GLU A 396 -1.88 -39.28 -1.04
CA GLU A 396 -2.91 -39.76 -1.96
C GLU A 396 -4.19 -40.19 -1.24
N GLU A 397 -4.07 -40.84 -0.08
CA GLU A 397 -5.19 -41.23 0.77
C GLU A 397 -5.92 -39.99 1.32
N GLN A 398 -5.21 -39.00 1.88
CA GLN A 398 -5.85 -37.75 2.34
C GLN A 398 -6.52 -36.98 1.19
N PHE A 399 -5.91 -36.96 0.01
CA PHE A 399 -6.50 -36.38 -1.19
C PHE A 399 -7.77 -37.15 -1.60
N LYS A 400 -7.72 -38.48 -1.59
CA LYS A 400 -8.83 -39.35 -1.96
C LYS A 400 -9.98 -39.24 -0.96
N GLU A 401 -9.71 -39.27 0.33
CA GLU A 401 -10.67 -39.01 1.40
C GLU A 401 -11.32 -37.63 1.25
N THR A 402 -10.52 -36.60 0.96
CA THR A 402 -11.03 -35.24 0.73
C THR A 402 -11.92 -35.18 -0.52
N GLN A 403 -11.56 -35.90 -1.59
CA GLN A 403 -12.36 -36.00 -2.81
C GLN A 403 -13.64 -36.82 -2.63
N GLU A 404 -13.58 -37.93 -1.90
CA GLU A 404 -14.74 -38.75 -1.54
C GLU A 404 -15.69 -37.96 -0.65
N TYR A 405 -15.17 -37.28 0.38
CA TYR A 405 -15.95 -36.37 1.21
C TYR A 405 -16.60 -35.24 0.40
N ARG A 406 -15.87 -34.63 -0.55
CA ARG A 406 -16.44 -33.64 -1.48
C ARG A 406 -17.60 -34.25 -2.27
N LYS A 407 -17.43 -35.45 -2.83
CA LYS A 407 -18.48 -36.13 -3.59
C LYS A 407 -19.71 -36.43 -2.73
N GLU A 408 -19.52 -36.96 -1.52
CA GLU A 408 -20.64 -37.33 -0.63
C GLU A 408 -21.42 -36.13 -0.09
N ASN A 409 -20.73 -35.06 0.33
CA ASN A 409 -21.37 -33.93 1.00
C ASN A 409 -21.88 -32.86 0.04
N PHE A 410 -21.36 -32.79 -1.19
CA PHE A 410 -21.86 -31.86 -2.20
C PHE A 410 -22.81 -32.49 -3.23
N SER A 411 -22.78 -33.82 -3.45
CA SER A 411 -23.79 -34.51 -4.28
C SER A 411 -25.14 -34.66 -3.56
N SER A 412 -25.13 -34.86 -2.24
CA SER A 412 -26.34 -35.09 -1.43
C SER A 412 -27.17 -33.83 -1.12
N HIS A 413 -26.64 -32.63 -1.39
CA HIS A 413 -27.26 -31.35 -1.05
C HIS A 413 -27.88 -30.60 -2.23
N LYS A 414 -28.37 -31.29 -3.27
CA LYS A 414 -29.22 -30.65 -4.30
C LYS A 414 -30.50 -30.00 -3.76
N ASN A 415 -30.88 -30.27 -2.50
CA ASN A 415 -32.11 -29.76 -1.89
C ASN A 415 -31.93 -28.85 -0.66
N ASN A 416 -30.70 -28.54 -0.22
CA ASN A 416 -30.49 -27.58 0.87
C ASN A 416 -29.45 -26.53 0.45
N LYS A 417 -29.85 -25.26 0.52
CA LYS A 417 -29.08 -24.04 0.18
C LYS A 417 -27.78 -23.88 0.99
N SER A 418 -26.80 -24.77 0.80
CA SER A 418 -25.40 -24.45 1.09
C SER A 418 -24.82 -23.86 -0.19
N THR A 419 -24.73 -22.53 -0.26
CA THR A 419 -24.16 -21.80 -1.39
C THR A 419 -22.67 -22.04 -1.44
N ILE A 420 -22.24 -23.11 -2.10
CA ILE A 420 -20.86 -23.23 -2.59
C ILE A 420 -20.66 -22.04 -3.54
N HIS A 421 -19.76 -21.13 -3.18
CA HIS A 421 -19.44 -20.01 -4.06
C HIS A 421 -18.82 -20.57 -5.36
N ALA A 422 -19.26 -20.08 -6.53
CA ALA A 422 -18.82 -20.57 -7.85
C ALA A 422 -17.28 -20.67 -8.01
N GLN A 423 -16.56 -19.91 -7.19
CA GLN A 423 -15.10 -19.89 -7.10
C GLN A 423 -14.45 -21.16 -6.54
N ALA A 424 -15.10 -21.90 -5.64
CA ALA A 424 -14.57 -23.16 -5.09
C ALA A 424 -14.64 -24.31 -6.11
N ILE A 425 -15.55 -24.21 -7.09
CA ILE A 425 -15.72 -25.22 -8.14
C ILE A 425 -14.59 -25.09 -9.19
N TYR A 426 -14.19 -23.85 -9.52
CA TYR A 426 -13.30 -23.56 -10.64
C TYR A 426 -11.82 -23.85 -10.36
N THR A 427 -11.35 -23.67 -9.12
CA THR A 427 -9.93 -23.84 -8.75
C THR A 427 -9.49 -25.30 -8.61
N SER A 428 -10.44 -26.24 -8.50
CA SER A 428 -10.14 -27.67 -8.41
C SER A 428 -9.67 -28.33 -9.72
N ARG A 429 -9.70 -27.59 -10.84
CA ARG A 429 -9.38 -28.12 -12.18
C ARG A 429 -7.92 -27.98 -12.61
N LEU A 430 -7.07 -27.25 -11.89
CA LEU A 430 -5.78 -26.79 -12.42
C LEU A 430 -4.53 -27.30 -11.69
N LEU A 431 -4.64 -28.30 -10.82
CA LEU A 431 -3.47 -28.80 -10.08
C LEU A 431 -3.40 -30.33 -10.11
N ASN A 432 -2.88 -30.92 -11.21
CA ASN A 432 -1.89 -32.01 -11.09
C ASN A 432 -1.34 -32.52 -12.44
N PRO A 433 -0.03 -32.83 -12.55
CA PRO A 433 0.47 -33.84 -13.51
C PRO A 433 0.05 -35.29 -13.15
N PHE A 434 -0.38 -35.56 -11.92
CA PHE A 434 -0.72 -36.91 -11.43
C PHE A 434 -2.21 -37.32 -11.56
N ILE A 435 -3.08 -36.49 -12.16
CA ILE A 435 -4.52 -36.79 -12.37
C ILE A 435 -4.85 -36.98 -13.87
N LYS A 436 -3.86 -37.34 -14.71
CA LYS A 436 -4.08 -37.49 -16.16
C LYS A 436 -5.07 -38.61 -16.57
N ASN A 437 -5.56 -39.41 -15.61
CA ASN A 437 -6.41 -40.59 -15.85
C ASN A 437 -7.83 -40.52 -15.22
N LEU A 438 -8.31 -39.37 -14.74
CA LEU A 438 -9.70 -39.25 -14.27
C LEU A 438 -10.52 -38.44 -15.30
N SER A 439 -11.52 -39.12 -15.88
CA SER A 439 -12.32 -38.72 -17.04
C SER A 439 -13.03 -37.36 -16.90
N ASP A 440 -13.17 -36.68 -18.05
CA ASP A 440 -13.69 -35.31 -18.27
C ASP A 440 -15.15 -35.03 -17.85
N ASP A 441 -15.93 -36.04 -17.45
CA ASP A 441 -17.33 -35.83 -17.08
C ASP A 441 -17.44 -35.45 -15.60
N ASN A 442 -17.49 -34.14 -15.31
CA ASN A 442 -18.25 -33.54 -14.20
C ASN A 442 -18.20 -31.99 -14.28
N THR A 443 -18.98 -31.44 -15.20
CA THR A 443 -19.40 -30.02 -15.21
C THR A 443 -20.83 -29.98 -14.67
N VAL A 444 -21.07 -29.28 -13.56
CA VAL A 444 -22.42 -28.84 -13.19
C VAL A 444 -22.35 -27.33 -13.01
N GLU A 445 -22.85 -26.61 -14.01
CA GLU A 445 -23.18 -25.19 -13.89
C GLU A 445 -24.36 -25.04 -12.93
N ILE A 446 -24.24 -24.09 -12.00
CA ILE A 446 -25.37 -23.61 -11.21
C ILE A 446 -25.42 -22.08 -11.37
N THR A 447 -26.16 -21.63 -12.38
CA THR A 447 -26.81 -20.29 -12.43
C THR A 447 -28.10 -20.36 -11.60
N LYS A 448 -28.55 -19.38 -10.82
CA LYS A 448 -28.28 -17.95 -10.66
C LYS A 448 -28.44 -17.59 -9.18
#